data_AF-A0A0P9M9Z1-F1
#
_entry.id   AF-A0A0P9M9Z1-F1
#
_cell.length_a   1.000
_cell.length_b   1.000
_cell.length_c   1.000
_cell.angle_alpha   90.00
_cell.angle_beta   90.00
_cell.angle_gamma   90.00
#
_symmetry.space_group_name_H-M   'P 1'
#
loop_
_entity.id
_entity.type
_entity.pdbx_description
1 polymer ?
#
loop_
_entity_poly.entity_id
_entity_poly.type
_entity_poly.pdbx_seq_one_letter_code
_entity_poly.pdbx_strand_id
1 'polypeptide(L)'
;MPITTRVDAMTRIQKTVFIAAAIVALVLGLILSQLLPGSGSEDQAALNDAGIVLLPKSRQLPALSMSDQNGAAVALDDLKGKWTLMFFGYTFCPDICPTTLAQIKQIRTELPEKVVERMRVVLVSVDPERDTPQQLKQYLGYFDPQYIGLTAPVADIQTLANAVSIPFIPADTSKANYFVDHSGNLALIGPDGTQRGFIRAPLNNQKLVKQLPRLLERD
;
A
#
# COMPACT_ATOMS: atom_id res chain seq x y z
N MET A 1 -33.45 -19.99 -60.88
CA MET A 1 -32.17 -19.51 -60.29
C MET A 1 -32.49 -19.03 -58.88
N PRO A 2 -31.81 -19.46 -57.80
CA PRO A 2 -30.34 -19.51 -57.68
C PRO A 2 -29.70 -20.76 -57.01
N ILE A 3 -28.52 -21.12 -57.54
CA ILE A 3 -27.23 -21.32 -56.85
C ILE A 3 -27.19 -22.30 -55.66
N THR A 4 -26.97 -23.57 -55.97
CA THR A 4 -26.39 -24.56 -55.05
C THR A 4 -24.88 -24.31 -54.91
N THR A 5 -24.43 -23.74 -53.80
CA THR A 5 -23.00 -23.67 -53.45
C THR A 5 -22.50 -25.05 -53.10
N ARG A 6 -21.66 -25.63 -53.97
CA ARG A 6 -20.95 -26.89 -53.71
C ARG A 6 -19.80 -26.58 -52.76
N VAL A 7 -19.88 -27.08 -51.52
CA VAL A 7 -18.75 -27.06 -50.59
C VAL A 7 -17.86 -28.22 -50.96
N ASP A 8 -16.76 -27.97 -51.66
CA ASP A 8 -15.79 -29.00 -52.01
C ASP A 8 -15.14 -29.57 -50.74
N ALA A 9 -15.22 -30.88 -50.58
CA ALA A 9 -14.67 -31.57 -49.41
C ALA A 9 -13.14 -31.52 -49.44
N MET A 10 -12.54 -30.87 -48.44
CA MET A 10 -11.09 -30.77 -48.30
C MET A 10 -10.42 -32.14 -48.27
N THR A 11 -9.33 -32.29 -49.03
CA THR A 11 -8.52 -33.50 -49.04
C THR A 11 -7.82 -33.70 -47.68
N ARG A 12 -7.42 -34.94 -47.36
CA ARG A 12 -6.71 -35.25 -46.11
C ARG A 12 -5.45 -34.39 -45.92
N ILE A 13 -4.73 -34.10 -47.00
CA ILE A 13 -3.53 -33.26 -46.99
C ILE A 13 -3.88 -31.82 -46.62
N GLN A 14 -4.93 -31.25 -47.22
CA GLN A 14 -5.40 -29.89 -46.89
C GLN A 14 -5.81 -29.79 -45.43
N LYS A 15 -6.52 -30.78 -44.87
CA LYS A 15 -6.89 -30.80 -43.44
C LYS A 15 -5.67 -30.80 -42.54
N THR A 16 -4.66 -31.63 -42.83
CA THR A 16 -3.42 -31.68 -42.04
C THR A 16 -2.65 -30.36 -42.08
N VAL A 17 -2.56 -29.72 -43.25
CA VAL A 17 -1.90 -28.41 -43.41
C VAL A 17 -2.64 -27.32 -42.63
N PHE A 18 -3.96 -27.29 -42.69
CA PHE A 18 -4.76 -26.33 -41.92
C PHE A 18 -4.62 -26.52 -40.40
N ILE A 19 -4.63 -27.76 -39.92
CA ILE A 19 -4.42 -28.06 -38.49
C ILE A 19 -3.02 -27.64 -38.05
N ALA A 20 -1.99 -27.97 -38.84
CA ALA A 20 -0.61 -27.56 -38.52
C ALA A 20 -0.46 -26.04 -38.49
N ALA A 21 -1.03 -25.33 -39.48
CA ALA A 21 -1.01 -23.87 -39.51
C ALA A 21 -1.75 -23.24 -38.32
N ALA A 22 -2.89 -23.82 -37.91
CA ALA A 22 -3.63 -23.36 -36.73
C ALA A 22 -2.84 -23.56 -35.43
N ILE A 23 -2.14 -24.69 -35.28
CA ILE A 23 -1.26 -24.94 -34.13
C ILE A 23 -0.11 -23.95 -34.11
N VAL A 24 0.55 -23.72 -35.26
CA VAL A 24 1.64 -22.74 -35.36
C VAL A 24 1.15 -21.34 -35.00
N ALA A 25 -0.03 -20.94 -35.50
CA ALA A 25 -0.62 -19.64 -35.18
C ALA A 25 -0.98 -19.52 -33.68
N LEU A 26 -1.50 -20.59 -33.07
CA LEU A 26 -1.83 -20.61 -31.65
C LEU A 26 -0.56 -20.50 -30.77
N VAL A 27 0.49 -21.25 -31.13
CA VAL A 27 1.77 -21.22 -30.43
C VAL A 27 2.44 -19.85 -30.60
N LEU A 28 2.46 -19.29 -31.82
CA LEU A 28 2.95 -17.93 -32.04
C LEU A 28 2.13 -16.91 -31.25
N GLY A 29 0.80 -17.04 -31.24
CA GLY A 29 -0.09 -16.16 -30.48
C GLY A 29 0.18 -16.20 -28.97
N LEU A 30 0.40 -17.40 -28.42
CA LEU A 30 0.78 -17.58 -27.02
C LEU A 30 2.15 -16.97 -26.70
N ILE A 31 3.16 -17.21 -27.54
CA ILE A 31 4.50 -16.63 -27.36
C ILE A 31 4.45 -15.10 -27.47
N LEU A 32 3.75 -14.56 -28.47
CA LEU A 32 3.55 -13.12 -28.64
C LEU A 32 2.79 -12.51 -27.47
N SER A 33 1.79 -13.20 -26.92
CA SER A 33 1.05 -12.72 -25.74
C SER A 33 1.90 -12.63 -24.48
N GLN A 34 2.96 -13.44 -24.37
CA GLN A 34 3.93 -13.39 -23.27
C GLN A 34 5.04 -12.35 -23.48
N LEU A 35 5.30 -11.96 -24.74
CA LEU A 35 6.33 -10.98 -25.11
C LEU A 35 5.79 -9.55 -25.18
N LEU A 36 4.47 -9.36 -25.34
CA LEU A 36 3.85 -8.05 -25.24
C LEU A 36 3.83 -7.63 -23.75
N PRO A 37 4.43 -6.48 -23.39
CA PRO A 37 4.35 -5.96 -22.03
C PRO A 37 2.87 -5.76 -21.68
N GLY A 38 2.35 -6.58 -20.78
CA GLY A 38 1.03 -6.34 -20.21
C GLY A 38 1.02 -4.97 -19.53
N SER A 39 -0.09 -4.26 -19.59
CA SER A 39 -0.29 -2.94 -18.93
C SER A 39 0.13 -2.91 -17.45
N GLY A 40 0.18 -4.06 -16.79
CA GLY A 40 0.68 -4.20 -15.42
C GLY A 40 2.17 -3.89 -15.23
N SER A 41 3.05 -4.06 -16.23
CA SER A 41 4.49 -3.79 -16.07
C SER A 41 4.80 -2.28 -16.08
N GLU A 42 4.16 -1.53 -16.96
CA GLU A 42 4.26 -0.06 -17.01
C GLU A 42 3.63 0.60 -15.78
N ASP A 43 2.49 0.09 -15.33
CA ASP A 43 1.86 0.55 -14.09
C ASP A 43 2.75 0.27 -12.88
N GLN A 44 3.34 -0.93 -12.78
CA GLN A 44 4.24 -1.26 -11.67
C GLN A 44 5.50 -0.40 -11.69
N ALA A 45 6.07 -0.11 -12.86
CA ALA A 45 7.22 0.78 -12.99
C ALA A 45 6.88 2.20 -12.52
N ALA A 46 5.71 2.73 -12.89
CA ALA A 46 5.25 4.04 -12.47
C ALA A 46 4.99 4.12 -10.95
N LEU A 47 4.43 3.06 -10.35
CA LEU A 47 4.29 2.94 -8.89
C LEU A 47 5.67 2.92 -8.20
N ASN A 48 6.59 2.10 -8.70
CA ASN A 48 7.94 1.97 -8.14
C ASN A 48 8.72 3.30 -8.22
N ASP A 49 8.56 4.06 -9.31
CA ASP A 49 9.16 5.38 -9.50
C ASP A 49 8.58 6.43 -8.53
N ALA A 50 7.31 6.28 -8.14
CA ALA A 50 6.66 7.06 -7.08
C ALA A 50 7.03 6.59 -5.65
N GLY A 51 7.88 5.56 -5.52
CA GLY A 51 8.25 4.98 -4.23
C GLY A 51 7.26 3.94 -3.69
N ILE A 52 6.16 3.68 -4.39
CA ILE A 52 5.15 2.66 -4.04
C ILE A 52 5.67 1.29 -4.49
N VAL A 53 5.94 0.40 -3.54
CA VAL A 53 6.37 -0.97 -3.80
C VAL A 53 5.25 -1.90 -3.34
N LEU A 54 4.65 -2.63 -4.29
CA LEU A 54 3.64 -3.63 -4.01
C LEU A 54 4.29 -4.98 -3.72
N LEU A 55 3.75 -5.71 -2.75
CA LEU A 55 4.18 -7.06 -2.45
C LEU A 55 3.58 -8.04 -3.47
N PRO A 56 4.32 -9.07 -3.90
CA PRO A 56 3.79 -10.09 -4.80
C PRO A 56 2.67 -10.91 -4.15
N LYS A 57 2.69 -11.01 -2.81
CA LYS A 57 1.65 -11.63 -2.00
C LYS A 57 1.34 -10.73 -0.81
N SER A 58 0.07 -10.46 -0.56
CA SER A 58 -0.34 -9.69 0.61
C SER A 58 -0.06 -10.45 1.90
N ARG A 59 0.14 -9.70 2.99
CA ARG A 59 0.46 -10.26 4.32
C ARG A 59 -0.61 -9.88 5.33
N GLN A 60 -1.02 -10.85 6.14
CA GLN A 60 -1.99 -10.62 7.21
C GLN A 60 -1.38 -9.75 8.30
N LEU A 61 -2.18 -8.85 8.87
CA LEU A 61 -1.82 -8.18 10.11
C LEU A 61 -1.98 -9.14 11.30
N PRO A 62 -1.18 -8.97 12.37
CA PRO A 62 -1.35 -9.76 13.58
C PRO A 62 -2.68 -9.40 14.26
N ALA A 63 -3.27 -10.36 14.97
CA ALA A 63 -4.47 -10.13 15.76
C ALA A 63 -4.11 -9.37 17.05
N LEU A 64 -4.00 -8.05 16.94
CA LEU A 64 -3.67 -7.14 18.05
C LEU A 64 -4.78 -6.09 18.23
N SER A 65 -4.91 -5.63 19.48
CA SER A 65 -5.70 -4.47 19.84
C SER A 65 -4.77 -3.38 20.38
N MET A 66 -4.95 -2.15 19.90
CA MET A 66 -4.18 -0.97 20.31
C MET A 66 -5.11 0.05 20.97
N SER A 67 -4.56 1.10 21.55
CA SER A 67 -5.31 2.25 22.09
C SER A 67 -5.22 3.42 21.11
N ASP A 68 -6.35 4.00 20.73
CA ASP A 68 -6.39 5.20 19.90
C ASP A 68 -6.10 6.48 20.69
N GLN A 69 -6.02 7.61 19.99
CA GLN A 69 -5.77 8.93 20.59
C GLN A 69 -6.94 9.44 21.48
N ASN A 70 -8.07 8.73 21.52
CA ASN A 70 -9.20 8.99 22.41
C ASN A 70 -9.24 8.01 23.60
N GLY A 71 -8.29 7.07 23.69
CA GLY A 71 -8.24 6.02 24.71
C GLY A 71 -9.17 4.83 24.43
N ALA A 72 -9.75 4.74 23.24
CA ALA A 72 -10.58 3.62 22.82
C ALA A 72 -9.71 2.46 22.31
N ALA A 73 -10.13 1.23 22.60
CA ALA A 73 -9.51 0.05 22.03
C ALA A 73 -9.85 -0.06 20.53
N VAL A 74 -8.84 -0.32 19.70
CA VAL A 74 -8.97 -0.50 18.25
C VAL A 74 -8.28 -1.81 17.87
N ALA A 75 -9.04 -2.77 17.36
CA ALA A 75 -8.46 -3.98 16.78
C ALA A 75 -7.87 -3.63 15.40
N LEU A 76 -6.75 -4.23 15.02
CA LEU A 76 -6.20 -4.02 13.67
C LEU A 76 -7.16 -4.47 12.57
N ASP A 77 -8.09 -5.39 12.88
CA ASP A 77 -9.16 -5.81 11.98
C ASP A 77 -10.16 -4.67 11.67
N ASP A 78 -10.32 -3.71 12.58
CA ASP A 78 -11.20 -2.54 12.42
C ASP A 78 -10.65 -1.52 11.40
N LEU A 79 -9.40 -1.71 10.95
CA LEU A 79 -8.79 -0.90 9.90
C LEU A 79 -9.28 -1.27 8.48
N LYS A 80 -10.05 -2.35 8.33
CA LYS A 80 -10.67 -2.77 7.07
C LYS A 80 -11.60 -1.70 6.47
N GLY A 81 -11.91 -1.89 5.19
CA GLY A 81 -12.86 -1.06 4.42
C GLY A 81 -12.26 0.22 3.81
N LYS A 82 -11.05 0.61 4.19
CA LYS A 82 -10.29 1.69 3.52
C LYS A 82 -8.82 1.32 3.42
N TRP A 83 -8.12 1.90 2.47
CA TRP A 83 -6.67 1.85 2.45
C TRP A 83 -6.10 2.59 3.65
N THR A 84 -5.08 2.04 4.29
CA THR A 84 -4.38 2.69 5.40
C THR A 84 -2.93 2.95 5.03
N LEU A 85 -2.53 4.22 5.06
CA LEU A 85 -1.12 4.61 5.12
C LEU A 85 -0.69 4.56 6.58
N MET A 86 0.00 3.48 6.95
CA MET A 86 0.44 3.25 8.33
C MET A 86 1.90 3.70 8.48
N PHE A 87 2.14 4.67 9.35
CA PHE A 87 3.44 5.24 9.63
C PHE A 87 3.87 4.92 11.07
N PHE A 88 5.12 4.53 11.26
CA PHE A 88 5.70 4.28 12.58
C PHE A 88 6.56 5.48 12.94
N GLY A 89 6.19 6.19 14.00
CA GLY A 89 6.85 7.43 14.40
C GLY A 89 6.52 7.78 15.84
N TYR A 90 6.93 8.95 16.32
CA TYR A 90 6.65 9.38 17.70
C TYR A 90 6.64 10.90 17.80
N THR A 91 5.97 11.44 18.82
CA THR A 91 5.68 12.89 18.86
C THR A 91 6.90 13.77 19.16
N PHE A 92 7.97 13.19 19.70
CA PHE A 92 9.23 13.87 20.02
C PHE A 92 10.28 13.80 18.90
N CYS A 93 9.94 13.20 17.75
CA CYS A 93 10.85 13.12 16.61
C CYS A 93 11.06 14.52 15.98
N PRO A 94 12.29 15.04 15.92
CA PRO A 94 12.54 16.44 15.57
C PRO A 94 12.44 16.77 14.08
N ASP A 95 12.41 15.76 13.19
CA ASP A 95 12.54 15.99 11.74
C ASP A 95 11.61 15.10 10.90
N ILE A 96 11.90 13.80 10.79
CA ILE A 96 11.25 12.96 9.78
C ILE A 96 9.74 12.75 10.03
N CYS A 97 9.30 12.68 11.29
CA CYS A 97 7.88 12.55 11.62
C CYS A 97 7.04 13.77 11.20
N PRO A 98 7.33 15.00 11.67
CA PRO A 98 6.54 16.16 11.28
C PRO A 98 6.60 16.41 9.77
N THR A 99 7.76 16.18 9.15
CA THR A 99 7.92 16.30 7.69
C THR A 99 7.02 15.32 6.95
N THR A 100 7.03 14.03 7.33
CA THR A 100 6.21 13.00 6.67
C THR A 100 4.71 13.27 6.81
N LEU A 101 4.25 13.62 8.02
CA LEU A 101 2.82 13.91 8.26
C LEU A 101 2.34 15.15 7.51
N ALA A 102 3.18 16.19 7.41
CA ALA A 102 2.90 17.37 6.61
C ALA A 102 2.88 17.08 5.10
N GLN A 103 3.80 16.24 4.61
CA GLN A 103 3.79 15.79 3.22
C GLN A 103 2.52 15.01 2.87
N ILE A 104 2.09 14.08 3.74
CA ILE A 104 0.84 13.33 3.53
C ILE A 104 -0.36 14.28 3.53
N LYS A 105 -0.37 15.30 4.41
CA LYS A 105 -1.43 16.32 4.45
C LYS A 105 -1.50 17.04 3.11
N GLN A 106 -0.36 17.51 2.59
CA GLN A 106 -0.29 18.18 1.30
C GLN A 106 -0.79 17.27 0.16
N ILE A 107 -0.34 16.02 0.11
CA ILE A 107 -0.80 15.04 -0.88
C ILE A 107 -2.33 14.91 -0.82
N ARG A 108 -2.91 14.76 0.39
CA ARG A 108 -4.37 14.67 0.55
C ARG A 108 -5.10 15.90 0.03
N THR A 109 -4.55 17.11 0.18
CA THR A 109 -5.17 18.34 -0.35
C THR A 109 -5.14 18.45 -1.87
N GLU A 110 -4.21 17.74 -2.53
CA GLU A 110 -4.08 17.74 -3.99
C GLU A 110 -4.85 16.58 -4.65
N LEU A 111 -5.29 15.59 -3.87
CA LEU A 111 -6.07 14.45 -4.35
C LEU A 111 -7.56 14.80 -4.47
N PRO A 112 -8.29 14.20 -5.43
CA PRO A 112 -9.74 14.31 -5.49
C PRO A 112 -10.39 13.76 -4.21
N GLU A 113 -11.46 14.40 -3.74
CA GLU A 113 -12.18 14.01 -2.50
C GLU A 113 -12.55 12.53 -2.46
N LYS A 114 -13.09 11.99 -3.57
CA LYS A 114 -13.41 10.56 -3.71
C LYS A 114 -12.23 9.61 -3.45
N VAL A 115 -11.00 10.06 -3.73
CA VAL A 115 -9.77 9.28 -3.51
C VAL A 115 -9.36 9.39 -2.04
N VAL A 116 -9.46 10.59 -1.47
CA VAL A 116 -9.18 10.85 -0.05
C VAL A 116 -10.10 10.03 0.85
N GLU A 117 -11.38 9.91 0.50
CA GLU A 117 -12.37 9.13 1.28
C GLU A 117 -12.06 7.63 1.34
N ARG A 118 -11.35 7.11 0.33
CA ARG A 118 -10.92 5.69 0.24
C ARG A 118 -9.67 5.37 1.06
N MET A 119 -9.04 6.38 1.66
CA MET A 119 -7.83 6.20 2.46
C MET A 119 -7.95 6.80 3.87
N ARG A 120 -7.11 6.30 4.78
CA ARG A 120 -6.87 6.87 6.09
C ARG A 120 -5.38 6.87 6.39
N VAL A 121 -4.96 7.71 7.33
CA VAL A 121 -3.58 7.79 7.78
C VAL A 121 -3.56 7.39 9.26
N VAL A 122 -2.69 6.44 9.58
CA VAL A 122 -2.50 5.93 10.93
C VAL A 122 -1.05 6.16 11.32
N LEU A 123 -0.82 6.92 12.40
CA LEU A 123 0.47 6.98 13.09
C LEU A 123 0.43 5.93 14.21
N VAL A 124 1.30 4.92 14.13
CA VAL A 124 1.60 4.03 15.24
C VAL A 124 2.78 4.61 16.00
N SER A 125 2.57 4.98 17.27
CA SER A 125 3.65 5.45 18.13
C SER A 125 4.66 4.32 18.36
N VAL A 126 5.95 4.61 18.19
CA VAL A 126 7.06 3.73 18.59
C VAL A 126 7.63 4.09 19.96
N ASP A 127 6.99 5.02 20.68
CA ASP A 127 7.45 5.56 21.95
C ASP A 127 6.30 5.66 22.98
N PRO A 128 5.73 4.52 23.39
CA PRO A 128 4.53 4.50 24.23
C PRO A 128 4.74 5.09 25.63
N GLU A 129 5.99 5.27 26.09
CA GLU A 129 6.28 5.89 27.39
C GLU A 129 5.99 7.40 27.39
N ARG A 130 6.22 8.09 26.26
CA ARG A 130 6.00 9.55 26.13
C ARG A 130 4.73 9.88 25.34
N ASP A 131 4.35 9.03 24.40
CA ASP A 131 3.21 9.25 23.51
C ASP A 131 1.91 8.68 24.10
N THR A 132 1.37 9.39 25.09
CA THR A 132 0.02 9.13 25.61
C THR A 132 -1.06 9.38 24.54
N PRO A 133 -2.26 8.80 24.65
CA PRO A 133 -3.38 9.11 23.75
C PRO A 133 -3.64 10.62 23.60
N GLN A 134 -3.58 11.37 24.70
CA GLN A 134 -3.78 12.82 24.69
C GLN A 134 -2.67 13.55 23.92
N GLN A 135 -1.41 13.14 24.12
CA GLN A 135 -0.27 13.69 23.39
C GLN A 135 -0.37 13.41 21.89
N LEU A 136 -0.74 12.19 21.50
CA LEU A 136 -0.98 11.82 20.11
C LEU A 136 -2.11 12.65 19.50
N LYS A 137 -3.22 12.85 20.22
CA LYS A 137 -4.36 13.65 19.76
C LYS A 137 -3.96 15.09 19.49
N GLN A 138 -3.22 15.71 20.41
CA GLN A 138 -2.72 17.07 20.24
C GLN A 138 -1.75 17.16 19.06
N TYR A 139 -0.77 16.25 19.00
CA TYR A 139 0.24 16.24 17.95
C TYR A 139 -0.37 16.07 16.55
N LEU A 140 -1.24 15.07 16.37
CA LEU A 140 -1.89 14.80 15.08
C LEU A 140 -2.85 15.91 14.67
N GLY A 141 -3.50 16.58 15.64
CA GLY A 141 -4.40 17.69 15.40
C GLY A 141 -3.77 18.89 14.67
N TYR A 142 -2.45 19.10 14.80
CA TYR A 142 -1.73 20.13 14.05
C TYR A 142 -1.64 19.82 12.54
N PHE A 143 -1.67 18.53 12.18
CA PHE A 143 -1.60 18.09 10.80
C PHE A 143 -3.00 17.94 10.23
N ASP A 144 -3.77 17.00 10.74
CA ASP A 144 -5.10 16.69 10.22
C ASP A 144 -5.93 15.98 11.30
N PRO A 145 -7.11 16.50 11.67
CA PRO A 145 -7.94 15.91 12.72
C PRO A 145 -8.49 14.51 12.36
N GLN A 146 -8.43 14.11 11.08
CA GLN A 146 -8.83 12.78 10.63
C GLN A 146 -7.69 11.74 10.76
N TYR A 147 -6.48 12.14 11.12
CA TYR A 147 -5.39 11.20 11.39
C TYR A 147 -5.68 10.41 12.67
N ILE A 148 -5.38 9.12 12.62
CA ILE A 148 -5.54 8.20 13.73
C ILE A 148 -4.18 7.98 14.38
N GLY A 149 -4.10 8.14 15.69
CA GLY A 149 -2.91 7.83 16.48
C GLY A 149 -3.15 6.56 17.26
N LEU A 150 -2.26 5.58 17.15
CA LEU A 150 -2.32 4.33 17.89
C LEU A 150 -1.10 4.19 18.78
N THR A 151 -1.30 3.71 20.00
CA THR A 151 -0.23 3.32 20.93
C THR A 151 -0.57 2.00 21.60
N ALA A 152 0.46 1.25 22.01
CA ALA A 152 0.34 -0.04 22.66
C ALA A 152 1.65 -0.33 23.43
N PRO A 153 1.73 -1.41 24.23
CA PRO A 153 3.01 -1.87 24.76
C PRO A 153 4.05 -2.09 23.65
N VAL A 154 5.33 -1.80 23.94
CA VAL A 154 6.41 -1.86 22.93
C VAL A 154 6.50 -3.21 22.23
N ALA A 155 6.21 -4.32 22.92
CA ALA A 155 6.19 -5.66 22.35
C ALA A 155 5.13 -5.84 21.25
N ASP A 156 3.95 -5.25 21.42
CA ASP A 156 2.86 -5.30 20.44
C ASP A 156 3.19 -4.41 19.24
N ILE A 157 3.76 -3.25 19.48
CA ILE A 157 4.27 -2.36 18.42
C ILE A 157 5.35 -3.07 17.61
N GLN A 158 6.29 -3.77 18.26
CA GLN A 158 7.34 -4.54 17.60
C GLN A 158 6.76 -5.67 16.75
N THR A 159 5.75 -6.38 17.27
CA THR A 159 5.04 -7.44 16.55
C THR A 159 4.41 -6.91 15.28
N LEU A 160 3.70 -5.79 15.37
CA LEU A 160 3.08 -5.13 14.22
C LEU A 160 4.14 -4.63 13.22
N ALA A 161 5.14 -3.89 13.69
CA ALA A 161 6.24 -3.36 12.89
C ALA A 161 6.95 -4.45 12.08
N ASN A 162 7.22 -5.60 12.70
CA ASN A 162 7.81 -6.77 12.05
C ASN A 162 6.87 -7.36 10.99
N ALA A 163 5.59 -7.52 11.31
CA ALA A 163 4.59 -8.06 10.38
C ALA A 163 4.47 -7.20 9.11
N VAL A 164 4.57 -5.87 9.25
CA VAL A 164 4.53 -4.95 8.11
C VAL A 164 5.90 -4.59 7.51
N SER A 165 6.99 -5.14 8.06
CA SER A 165 8.37 -4.86 7.65
C SER A 165 8.78 -3.39 7.69
N ILE A 166 8.35 -2.68 8.74
CA ILE A 166 8.74 -1.30 9.03
C ILE A 166 9.49 -1.32 10.37
N PRO A 167 10.81 -1.59 10.38
CA PRO A 167 11.55 -1.78 11.62
C PRO A 167 11.75 -0.46 12.38
N PHE A 168 11.88 -0.58 13.70
CA PHE A 168 12.36 0.47 14.60
C PHE A 168 13.24 -0.16 15.68
N ILE A 169 14.11 0.64 16.29
CA ILE A 169 14.94 0.25 17.42
C ILE A 169 14.41 0.97 18.65
N PRO A 170 13.86 0.24 19.64
CA PRO A 170 13.43 0.84 20.90
C PRO A 170 14.56 1.63 21.54
N ALA A 171 14.24 2.79 22.09
CA ALA A 171 15.22 3.62 22.76
C ALA A 171 15.57 3.08 24.15
N ASP A 172 16.75 3.48 24.64
CA ASP A 172 17.11 3.36 26.05
C ASP A 172 16.42 4.46 26.85
N THR A 173 15.30 4.11 27.48
CA THR A 173 14.42 5.06 28.18
C THR A 173 14.99 5.56 29.50
N SER A 174 16.15 5.04 29.94
CA SER A 174 16.88 5.56 31.10
C SER A 174 17.52 6.95 30.85
N LYS A 175 17.63 7.40 29.59
CA LYS A 175 18.21 8.69 29.21
C LYS A 175 17.13 9.76 29.10
N ALA A 176 17.34 10.94 29.68
CA ALA A 176 16.32 12.01 29.67
C ALA A 176 15.90 12.51 28.27
N ASN A 177 16.82 12.47 27.28
CA ASN A 177 16.58 12.98 25.91
C ASN A 177 16.89 11.91 24.87
N TYR A 178 16.21 10.76 24.96
CA TYR A 178 16.40 9.70 23.98
C TYR A 178 15.63 9.96 22.68
N PHE A 179 16.17 9.39 21.60
CA PHE A 179 15.55 9.28 20.30
C PHE A 179 15.28 7.80 20.01
N VAL A 180 14.18 7.54 19.30
CA VAL A 180 13.86 6.21 18.79
C VAL A 180 14.27 6.18 17.32
N ASP A 181 15.13 5.24 16.93
CA ASP A 181 15.46 5.04 15.51
C ASP A 181 14.29 4.34 14.83
N HIS A 182 13.69 4.97 13.83
CA HIS A 182 12.53 4.44 13.12
C HIS A 182 12.61 4.69 11.62
N SER A 183 11.93 3.84 10.83
CA SER A 183 11.85 4.02 9.39
C SER A 183 10.94 5.19 9.02
N GLY A 184 11.31 5.92 7.96
CA GLY A 184 10.44 6.89 7.30
C GLY A 184 9.39 6.27 6.37
N ASN A 185 9.44 4.95 6.15
CA ASN A 185 8.56 4.27 5.20
C ASN A 185 7.12 4.15 5.74
N LEU A 186 6.16 4.16 4.82
CA LEU A 186 4.74 3.93 5.12
C LEU A 186 4.37 2.51 4.72
N ALA A 187 3.75 1.73 5.60
CA ALA A 187 3.11 0.49 5.21
C ALA A 187 1.78 0.79 4.49
N LEU A 188 1.49 0.05 3.42
CA LEU A 188 0.24 0.11 2.67
C LEU A 188 -0.64 -1.06 3.07
N ILE A 189 -1.70 -0.79 3.83
CA ILE A 189 -2.72 -1.78 4.19
C ILE A 189 -3.92 -1.59 3.28
N GLY A 190 -4.35 -2.66 2.63
CA GLY A 190 -5.52 -2.67 1.75
C GLY A 190 -6.84 -2.68 2.54
N PRO A 191 -7.98 -2.45 1.86
CA PRO A 191 -9.31 -2.50 2.47
C PRO A 191 -9.68 -3.90 2.99
N ASP A 192 -8.97 -4.94 2.54
CA ASP A 192 -9.09 -6.32 3.03
C ASP A 192 -8.38 -6.57 4.39
N GLY A 193 -7.68 -5.56 4.93
CA GLY A 193 -6.94 -5.67 6.18
C GLY A 193 -5.56 -6.32 6.03
N THR A 194 -5.08 -6.50 4.80
CA THR A 194 -3.77 -7.10 4.53
C THR A 194 -2.77 -6.04 4.06
N GLN A 195 -1.50 -6.21 4.38
CA GLN A 195 -0.45 -5.38 3.82
C GLN A 195 -0.28 -5.71 2.33
N ARG A 196 -0.47 -4.70 1.48
CA ARG A 196 -0.31 -4.76 0.02
C ARG A 196 1.06 -4.27 -0.43
N GLY A 197 1.77 -3.50 0.41
CA GLY A 197 3.01 -2.85 0.01
C GLY A 197 3.60 -1.91 1.06
N PHE A 198 4.49 -1.04 0.60
CA PHE A 198 5.00 0.10 1.34
C PHE A 198 5.32 1.27 0.40
N ILE A 199 5.35 2.49 0.94
CA ILE A 199 5.87 3.68 0.27
C ILE A 199 7.23 4.01 0.90
N ARG A 200 8.26 4.09 0.06
CA ARG A 200 9.61 4.44 0.50
C ARG A 200 9.73 5.93 0.82
N ALA A 201 10.38 6.24 1.93
CA ALA A 201 10.92 7.58 2.16
C ALA A 201 12.22 7.80 1.36
N PRO A 202 12.55 9.06 1.02
CA PRO A 202 11.73 10.26 1.18
C PRO A 202 10.53 10.27 0.21
N LEU A 203 9.40 10.82 0.66
CA LEU A 203 8.17 10.87 -0.16
C LEU A 203 8.32 11.86 -1.32
N ASN A 204 7.84 11.46 -2.51
CA ASN A 204 7.74 12.36 -3.66
C ASN A 204 6.27 12.75 -3.88
N ASN A 205 5.86 13.90 -3.35
CA ASN A 205 4.46 14.35 -3.36
C ASN A 205 3.87 14.35 -4.77
N GLN A 206 4.57 14.93 -5.76
CA GLN A 206 4.08 15.04 -7.13
C GLN A 206 3.79 13.67 -7.76
N LYS A 207 4.72 12.72 -7.57
CA LYS A 207 4.52 11.36 -8.09
C LYS A 207 3.42 10.62 -7.33
N LEU A 208 3.35 10.78 -6.00
CA LEU A 208 2.32 10.16 -5.18
C LEU A 208 0.92 10.68 -5.52
N VAL A 209 0.73 11.99 -5.70
CA VAL A 209 -0.55 12.58 -6.14
C VAL A 209 -0.99 11.99 -7.48
N LYS A 210 -0.06 11.75 -8.40
CA LYS A 210 -0.36 11.12 -9.70
C LYS A 210 -0.73 9.63 -9.59
N GLN A 211 -0.07 8.89 -8.70
CA GLN A 211 -0.17 7.42 -8.66
C GLN A 211 -1.17 6.88 -7.63
N LEU A 212 -1.38 7.58 -6.51
CA LEU A 212 -2.32 7.13 -5.46
C LEU A 212 -3.74 6.90 -5.99
N PRO A 213 -4.35 7.77 -6.83
CA PRO A 213 -5.67 7.48 -7.39
C PRO A 213 -5.74 6.13 -8.10
N ARG A 214 -4.71 5.81 -8.91
CA ARG A 214 -4.64 4.54 -9.64
C ARG A 214 -4.50 3.34 -8.71
N LEU A 215 -3.76 3.47 -7.62
CA LEU A 215 -3.63 2.41 -6.63
C LEU A 215 -4.94 2.20 -5.87
N LEU A 216 -5.51 3.29 -5.37
CA LEU A 216 -6.64 3.27 -4.45
C LEU A 216 -7.95 2.90 -5.13
N GLU A 217 -8.06 3.00 -6.45
CA GLU A 217 -9.23 2.61 -7.24
C GLU A 217 -9.19 1.15 -7.76
N ARG A 218 -8.11 0.39 -7.52
CA ARG A 218 -7.94 -1.00 -8.04
C ARG A 218 -8.78 -2.07 -7.33
N ASP A 219 -9.31 -1.76 -6.15
CA ASP A 219 -10.14 -2.64 -5.31
C ASP A 219 -11.45 -1.94 -4.91
#